data_AF-T0L623-F1
#
_entry.id   AF-T0L623-F1
#
_cell.length_a   1.000
_cell.length_b   1.000
_cell.length_c   1.000
_cell.angle_alpha   90.00
_cell.angle_beta   90.00
_cell.angle_gamma   90.00
#
_symmetry.space_group_name_H-M   'P 1'
#
loop_
_entity.id
_entity.type
_entity.pdbx_description
1 polymer ?
#
loop_
_entity_poly.entity_id
_entity_poly.type
_entity_poly.pdbx_seq_one_letter_code
_entity_poly.pdbx_strand_id
1 'polypeptide(L)'
;MPIISLIIAVLEVFIYSIIFYSVLAHLLGKKLNTKLLGWTIIIQLSAIIYMLTRLKPAQILARTQSTLELLVVGHALLSILVFFWLVISFFKARNFALVGKNYLQENKKSTYLFLAFLSLSLLSGELIFFLVY
;
A
#
# COMPACT_ATOMS: atom_id res chain seq x y z
N MET A 1 19.87 1.48 -13.07
CA MET A 1 20.31 2.71 -12.36
C MET A 1 19.83 2.63 -10.92
N PRO A 2 20.72 2.34 -9.96
CA PRO A 2 20.36 2.19 -8.54
C PRO A 2 19.66 3.42 -7.95
N ILE A 3 19.97 4.62 -8.46
CA ILE A 3 19.33 5.88 -8.07
C ILE A 3 17.82 5.88 -8.34
N ILE A 4 17.37 5.32 -9.49
CA ILE A 4 15.94 5.29 -9.83
C ILE A 4 15.19 4.37 -8.86
N SER A 5 15.77 3.21 -8.53
CA SER A 5 15.18 2.28 -7.56
C SER A 5 15.10 2.90 -6.16
N LEU A 6 16.12 3.64 -5.74
CA LEU A 6 16.12 4.36 -4.45
C LEU A 6 15.03 5.45 -4.40
N ILE A 7 14.89 6.25 -5.46
CA ILE A 7 13.83 7.28 -5.53
C ILE A 7 12.45 6.63 -5.43
N ILE A 8 12.25 5.47 -6.07
CA ILE A 8 10.98 4.74 -6.01
C ILE A 8 10.71 4.22 -4.60
N ALA A 9 11.69 3.66 -3.91
CA ALA A 9 11.54 3.19 -2.53
C ALA A 9 11.16 4.36 -1.58
N VAL A 10 11.86 5.49 -1.68
CA VAL A 10 11.53 6.69 -0.87
C VAL A 10 10.12 7.21 -1.18
N LEU A 11 9.72 7.23 -2.45
CA LEU A 11 8.36 7.60 -2.84
C LEU A 11 7.33 6.64 -2.26
N GLU A 12 7.61 5.33 -2.27
CA GLU A 12 6.73 4.31 -1.70
C GLU A 12 6.48 4.56 -0.21
N VAL A 13 7.54 4.75 0.59
CA VAL A 13 7.44 5.13 2.01
C VAL A 13 6.58 6.39 2.20
N PHE A 14 6.79 7.40 1.36
CA PHE A 14 6.04 8.66 1.43
C PHE A 14 4.55 8.45 1.14
N ILE A 15 4.19 7.71 0.09
CA ILE A 15 2.81 7.43 -0.29
C ILE A 15 2.11 6.61 0.80
N TYR A 16 2.77 5.56 1.30
CA TYR A 16 2.24 4.74 2.39
C TYR A 16 2.00 5.55 3.65
N SER A 17 2.91 6.48 3.98
CA SER A 17 2.75 7.40 5.11
C SER A 17 1.53 8.32 4.94
N ILE A 18 1.28 8.83 3.73
CA ILE A 18 0.08 9.63 3.44
C ILE A 18 -1.19 8.79 3.61
N ILE A 19 -1.22 7.56 3.10
CA ILE A 19 -2.38 6.67 3.23
C ILE A 19 -2.63 6.37 4.72
N PHE A 20 -1.59 5.96 5.44
CA PHE A 20 -1.65 5.64 6.86
C PHE A 20 -2.17 6.83 7.65
N TYR A 21 -1.58 8.01 7.48
CA TYR A 21 -2.01 9.23 8.15
C TYR A 21 -3.45 9.59 7.79
N SER A 22 -3.85 9.50 6.52
CA SER A 22 -5.21 9.84 6.08
C SER A 22 -6.26 8.92 6.70
N VAL A 23 -5.98 7.61 6.74
CA VAL A 23 -6.86 6.60 7.34
C VAL A 23 -6.92 6.78 8.85
N LEU A 24 -5.78 6.98 9.52
CA LEU A 24 -5.72 7.20 10.96
C LEU A 24 -6.40 8.51 11.37
N ALA A 25 -6.16 9.60 10.65
CA ALA A 25 -6.81 10.88 10.89
C ALA A 25 -8.33 10.77 10.80
N HIS A 26 -8.84 10.06 9.79
CA HIS A 26 -10.28 9.83 9.65
C HIS A 26 -10.83 8.89 10.73
N LEU A 27 -10.09 7.85 11.13
CA LEU A 27 -10.42 7.00 12.27
C LEU A 27 -10.50 7.80 13.59
N LEU A 28 -9.68 8.84 13.75
CA LEU A 28 -9.72 9.76 14.89
C LEU A 28 -10.82 10.84 14.78
N GLY A 29 -11.66 10.79 13.75
CA GLY A 29 -12.84 11.65 13.62
C GLY A 29 -12.62 12.90 12.77
N LYS A 30 -11.44 13.09 12.18
CA LYS A 30 -11.24 14.17 11.21
C LYS A 30 -12.02 13.89 9.92
N LYS A 31 -12.37 14.94 9.18
CA LYS A 31 -13.06 14.79 7.88
C LYS A 31 -12.21 14.00 6.88
N LEU A 32 -12.86 13.16 6.09
CA LEU A 32 -12.21 12.39 5.02
C LEU A 32 -11.72 13.34 3.92
N ASN A 33 -10.40 13.40 3.68
CA ASN A 33 -9.88 14.12 2.53
C ASN A 33 -9.95 13.21 1.29
N THR A 34 -11.10 13.23 0.61
CA THR A 34 -11.39 12.38 -0.54
C THR A 34 -10.45 12.62 -1.72
N LYS A 35 -10.00 13.87 -1.95
CA LYS A 35 -9.04 14.19 -3.01
C LYS A 35 -7.69 13.54 -2.75
N LEU A 36 -7.17 13.70 -1.53
CA LEU A 36 -5.88 13.14 -1.13
C LEU A 36 -5.89 11.61 -1.24
N LEU A 37 -6.91 10.95 -0.65
CA LEU A 37 -7.05 9.50 -0.71
C LEU A 37 -7.23 8.99 -2.15
N GLY A 38 -8.01 9.68 -2.97
CA GLY A 38 -8.17 9.35 -4.38
C GLY A 38 -6.85 9.38 -5.15
N TRP A 39 -6.03 10.43 -4.96
CA TRP A 39 -4.69 10.51 -5.54
C TRP A 39 -3.78 9.38 -5.04
N THR A 40 -3.79 9.05 -3.75
CA THR A 40 -2.97 7.94 -3.23
C THR A 40 -3.34 6.60 -3.86
N ILE A 41 -4.61 6.34 -4.15
CA ILE A 41 -5.05 5.11 -4.84
C ILE A 41 -4.46 5.05 -6.26
N ILE A 42 -4.52 6.15 -7.02
CA ILE A 42 -3.96 6.20 -8.38
C ILE A 42 -2.45 5.94 -8.37
N ILE A 43 -1.75 6.54 -7.42
CA ILE A 43 -0.29 6.37 -7.28
C ILE A 43 0.04 4.94 -6.86
N GLN A 44 -0.68 4.37 -5.88
CA GLN A 44 -0.46 2.99 -5.42
C GLN A 44 -0.75 1.97 -6.54
N LEU A 45 -1.76 2.22 -7.37
CA LEU A 45 -2.02 1.42 -8.58
C LEU A 45 -0.83 1.49 -9.55
N SER A 46 -0.28 2.68 -9.76
CA SER A 46 0.88 2.89 -10.63
C SER A 46 2.13 2.16 -10.10
N ALA A 47 2.33 2.14 -8.78
CA ALA A 47 3.39 1.37 -8.12
C ALA A 47 3.22 -0.14 -8.33
N ILE A 48 1.99 -0.66 -8.20
CA ILE A 48 1.69 -2.08 -8.47
C ILE A 48 1.95 -2.42 -9.94
N ILE A 49 1.53 -1.59 -10.88
CA ILE A 49 1.79 -1.79 -12.32
C ILE A 49 3.31 -1.80 -12.58
N TYR A 50 4.04 -0.86 -12.00
CA TYR A 50 5.51 -0.81 -12.11
C TYR A 50 6.15 -2.10 -11.58
N MET A 51 5.74 -2.55 -10.39
CA MET A 51 6.21 -3.81 -9.81
C MET A 51 5.90 -5.01 -10.71
N LEU A 52 4.67 -5.14 -11.23
CA LEU A 52 4.26 -6.22 -12.14
C LEU A 52 5.08 -6.25 -13.44
N THR A 53 5.44 -5.08 -13.99
CA THR A 53 6.27 -5.01 -15.19
C THR A 53 7.75 -5.30 -14.93
N ARG A 54 8.24 -5.03 -13.71
CA ARG A 54 9.63 -5.26 -13.27
C ARG A 54 9.85 -6.62 -12.59
N LEU A 55 8.78 -7.36 -12.31
CA LEU A 55 8.84 -8.69 -11.70
C LEU A 55 9.58 -9.71 -12.58
N LYS A 56 9.46 -9.63 -13.91
CA LYS A 56 10.14 -10.55 -14.85
C LYS A 56 11.68 -10.56 -14.71
N PRO A 57 12.38 -9.41 -14.74
CA PRO A 57 13.84 -9.40 -14.54
C PRO A 57 14.27 -9.74 -13.10
N ALA A 58 13.46 -9.43 -12.08
CA ALA A 58 13.76 -9.82 -10.69
C ALA A 58 13.66 -11.34 -10.46
N GLN A 59 12.73 -12.03 -11.12
CA GLN A 59 12.60 -13.49 -11.10
C GLN A 59 13.82 -14.21 -11.70
N ILE A 60 14.54 -13.58 -12.63
CA ILE A 60 15.75 -14.15 -13.26
C ILE A 60 16.92 -14.16 -12.26
N LEU A 61 17.05 -13.14 -11.40
CA LEU A 61 18.02 -13.13 -10.29
C LEU A 61 17.55 -14.01 -9.10
N ALA A 62 16.27 -13.95 -8.73
CA ALA A 62 15.72 -14.67 -7.59
C ALA A 62 15.67 -16.20 -7.76
N ARG A 63 15.77 -16.72 -9.00
CA ARG A 63 15.82 -18.17 -9.29
C ARG A 63 16.98 -18.91 -8.61
N THR A 64 17.99 -18.20 -8.11
CA THR A 64 19.11 -18.79 -7.36
C THR A 64 18.84 -18.92 -5.86
N GLN A 65 17.79 -18.29 -5.32
CA GLN A 65 17.42 -18.34 -3.90
C GLN A 65 15.90 -18.43 -3.73
N SER A 66 15.39 -19.65 -3.47
CA SER A 66 13.95 -19.94 -3.32
C SER A 66 13.24 -19.07 -2.27
N THR A 67 13.95 -18.64 -1.22
CA THR A 67 13.41 -17.77 -0.17
C THR A 67 13.09 -16.36 -0.68
N LEU A 68 13.93 -15.80 -1.56
CA LEU A 68 13.74 -14.47 -2.13
C LEU A 68 12.56 -14.46 -3.11
N GLU A 69 12.41 -15.52 -3.91
CA GLU A 69 11.27 -15.70 -4.81
C GLU A 69 9.94 -15.73 -4.04
N LEU A 70 9.88 -16.51 -2.95
CA LEU A 70 8.70 -16.60 -2.11
C LEU A 70 8.36 -15.26 -1.43
N LEU A 71 9.37 -14.52 -0.97
CA LEU A 71 9.20 -13.18 -0.39
C LEU A 71 8.62 -12.20 -1.41
N VAL A 72 9.17 -12.17 -2.63
CA VAL A 72 8.73 -11.28 -3.72
C VAL A 72 7.29 -11.58 -4.14
N VAL A 73 6.94 -12.85 -4.33
CA VAL A 73 5.57 -13.26 -4.68
C VAL A 73 4.60 -12.96 -3.53
N GLY A 74 5.00 -13.26 -2.29
CA GLY A 74 4.20 -12.98 -1.09
C GLY A 74 3.91 -11.49 -0.92
N HIS A 75 4.94 -10.64 -1.09
CA HIS A 75 4.79 -9.18 -1.07
C HIS A 75 3.85 -8.70 -2.18
N ALA A 76 3.99 -9.22 -3.42
CA ALA A 76 3.12 -8.81 -4.51
C ALA A 76 1.64 -9.12 -4.24
N LEU A 77 1.35 -10.31 -3.70
CA LEU A 77 -0.01 -10.70 -3.30
C LEU A 77 -0.55 -9.83 -2.15
N LEU A 78 0.28 -9.56 -1.14
CA LEU A 78 -0.06 -8.69 -0.02
C LEU A 78 -0.38 -7.26 -0.50
N SER A 79 0.47 -6.69 -1.35
CA SER A 79 0.29 -5.35 -1.93
C SER A 79 -1.02 -5.24 -2.73
N ILE A 80 -1.37 -6.26 -3.51
CA ILE A 80 -2.64 -6.30 -4.25
C ILE A 80 -3.83 -6.37 -3.28
N LEU A 81 -3.76 -7.22 -2.25
CA LEU A 81 -4.82 -7.36 -1.25
C LEU A 81 -5.05 -6.04 -0.50
N VAL A 82 -3.97 -5.40 -0.05
CA VAL A 82 -4.01 -4.10 0.65
C VAL A 82 -4.61 -3.03 -0.25
N PHE A 83 -4.23 -3.00 -1.53
CA PHE A 83 -4.78 -2.06 -2.51
C PHE A 83 -6.30 -2.21 -2.67
N PHE A 84 -6.81 -3.43 -2.89
CA PHE A 84 -8.26 -3.65 -2.99
C PHE A 84 -8.99 -3.26 -1.70
N TRP A 85 -8.41 -3.56 -0.55
CA TRP A 85 -8.99 -3.16 0.73
C TRP A 85 -9.03 -1.63 0.90
N LEU A 86 -7.97 -0.92 0.49
CA LEU A 86 -7.95 0.54 0.48
C LEU A 86 -9.07 1.10 -0.41
N VAL A 87 -9.21 0.58 -1.63
CA VAL A 87 -10.23 1.01 -2.60
C VAL A 87 -11.65 0.80 -2.04
N ILE A 88 -11.94 -0.39 -1.51
CA ILE A 88 -13.25 -0.70 -0.91
C ILE A 88 -13.52 0.23 0.29
N SER A 89 -12.53 0.40 1.17
CA SER A 89 -12.66 1.26 2.35
C SER A 89 -12.87 2.72 1.96
N PHE A 90 -12.20 3.20 0.92
CA PHE A 90 -12.36 4.54 0.38
C PHE A 90 -13.79 4.80 -0.11
N PHE A 91 -14.34 3.91 -0.95
CA PHE A 91 -15.70 4.07 -1.46
C PHE A 91 -16.73 4.02 -0.32
N LYS A 92 -16.58 3.10 0.63
CA LYS A 92 -17.45 3.02 1.80
C LYS A 92 -17.35 4.26 2.68
N ALA A 93 -16.13 4.73 2.98
CA ALA A 93 -15.91 5.94 3.76
C ALA A 93 -16.46 7.19 3.08
N ARG A 94 -16.30 7.31 1.75
CA ARG A 94 -16.91 8.40 0.97
C ARG A 94 -18.44 8.36 1.07
N ASN A 95 -19.06 7.20 0.88
CA ASN A 95 -20.52 7.08 0.92
C ASN A 95 -21.08 7.37 2.32
N PHE A 96 -20.39 6.92 3.39
CA PHE A 96 -20.78 7.24 4.77
C PHE A 96 -20.62 8.74 5.07
N ALA A 97 -19.56 9.37 4.57
CA ALA A 97 -19.35 10.80 4.76
C ALA A 97 -20.47 11.65 4.14
N LEU A 98 -21.11 11.20 3.05
CA LEU A 98 -22.26 11.89 2.44
C LEU A 98 -23.49 11.94 3.35
N VAL A 99 -23.63 10.99 4.28
CA VAL A 99 -24.72 10.94 5.26
C VAL A 99 -24.26 11.36 6.67
N GLY A 100 -23.11 12.03 6.77
CA GLY A 100 -22.56 12.54 8.04
C GLY A 100 -21.99 11.47 8.97
N LYS A 101 -21.80 10.23 8.49
CA LYS A 101 -21.24 9.11 9.25
C LYS A 101 -19.76 8.89 8.94
N ASN A 102 -19.08 8.12 9.79
CA ASN A 102 -17.67 7.79 9.62
C ASN A 102 -17.47 6.26 9.59
N TYR A 103 -17.35 5.72 8.37
CA TYR A 103 -17.22 4.28 8.15
C TYR A 103 -16.02 3.67 8.90
N LEU A 104 -14.87 4.34 8.92
CA LEU A 104 -13.66 3.82 9.55
C LEU A 104 -13.79 3.78 11.07
N GLN A 105 -14.50 4.76 11.66
CA GLN A 105 -14.85 4.73 13.09
C GLN A 105 -15.86 3.65 13.45
N GLU A 106 -16.86 3.41 12.59
CA GLU A 106 -17.82 2.33 12.82
C GLU A 106 -17.19 0.94 12.66
N ASN A 107 -16.10 0.84 11.87
CA ASN A 107 -15.41 -0.41 11.56
C ASN A 107 -13.97 -0.47 12.09
N LYS A 108 -13.71 0.06 13.30
CA LYS A 108 -12.35 0.22 13.86
C LYS A 108 -11.47 -1.03 13.75
N LYS A 109 -12.03 -2.21 14.05
CA LYS A 109 -11.29 -3.48 13.97
C LYS A 109 -10.76 -3.72 12.55
N SER A 110 -11.62 -3.57 11.54
CA SER A 110 -11.23 -3.69 10.14
C SER A 110 -10.23 -2.61 9.73
N THR A 111 -10.37 -1.38 10.24
CA THR A 111 -9.44 -0.29 9.94
C THR A 111 -8.06 -0.51 10.54
N TYR A 112 -7.96 -0.96 11.79
CA TYR A 112 -6.68 -1.31 12.41
C TYR A 112 -6.02 -2.50 11.72
N LEU A 113 -6.82 -3.52 11.36
CA LEU A 113 -6.30 -4.67 10.59
C LEU A 113 -5.76 -4.21 9.23
N PHE A 114 -6.49 -3.34 8.53
CA PHE A 114 -6.00 -2.72 7.30
C PHE A 114 -4.67 -1.97 7.52
N LEU A 115 -4.56 -1.15 8.56
CA LEU A 115 -3.32 -0.40 8.87
C LEU A 115 -2.14 -1.34 9.18
N ALA A 116 -2.40 -2.47 9.86
CA ALA A 116 -1.38 -3.48 10.12
C ALA A 116 -0.89 -4.14 8.83
N PHE A 117 -1.83 -4.56 7.95
CA PHE A 117 -1.49 -5.13 6.64
C PHE A 117 -0.78 -4.12 5.74
N LEU A 118 -1.20 -2.86 5.74
CA LEU A 118 -0.53 -1.76 5.04
C LEU A 118 0.93 -1.61 5.52
N SER A 119 1.16 -1.67 6.83
CA SER A 119 2.51 -1.57 7.42
C SER A 119 3.37 -2.79 7.08
N LEU A 120 2.80 -4.01 7.12
CA LEU A 120 3.48 -5.23 6.70
C LEU A 120 3.85 -5.20 5.21
N SER A 121 2.98 -4.65 4.38
CA SER A 121 3.22 -4.47 2.95
C SER A 121 4.40 -3.54 2.71
N LEU A 122 4.47 -2.41 3.41
CA LEU A 122 5.61 -1.48 3.32
C LEU A 122 6.91 -2.15 3.79
N LEU A 123 6.91 -2.75 4.99
CA LEU A 123 8.09 -3.38 5.57
C LEU A 123 8.64 -4.51 4.69
N SER A 124 7.75 -5.30 4.07
CA SER A 124 8.18 -6.35 3.13
C SER A 124 8.75 -5.77 1.83
N GLY A 125 8.21 -4.66 1.32
CA GLY A 125 8.75 -3.97 0.15
C GLY A 125 10.17 -3.43 0.41
N GLU A 126 10.36 -2.74 1.53
CA GLU A 126 11.66 -2.23 1.95
C GLU A 126 12.67 -3.37 2.18
N LEU A 127 12.25 -4.47 2.82
CA LEU A 127 13.11 -5.64 3.01
C LEU A 127 13.57 -6.23 1.67
N ILE A 128 12.67 -6.39 0.70
CA ILE A 128 13.02 -6.85 -0.65
C ILE A 128 14.01 -5.89 -1.30
N PHE A 129 13.79 -4.58 -1.17
CA PHE A 129 14.69 -3.56 -1.71
C PHE A 129 16.12 -3.74 -1.17
N PHE A 130 16.30 -3.84 0.15
CA PHE A 130 17.61 -4.04 0.79
C PHE A 130 18.27 -5.39 0.49
N LEU A 131 17.50 -6.43 0.17
CA LEU A 131 18.03 -7.75 -0.17
C LEU A 131 18.46 -7.85 -1.64
N VAL A 132 17.86 -7.04 -2.53
CA VAL A 132 18.10 -7.09 -3.98
C VAL A 132 19.12 -6.05 -4.45
N TYR A 133 19.20 -4.89 -3.79
CA TYR A 133 20.04 -3.74 -4.18
C TYR A 133 21.03 -3.35 -3.08
#